data_AF-A8TSI0-F1
#
_entry.id   AF-A8TSI0-F1
#
_cell.length_a   1.000
_cell.length_b   1.000
_cell.length_c   1.000
_cell.angle_alpha   90.00
_cell.angle_beta   90.00
_cell.angle_gamma   90.00
#
_symmetry.space_group_name_H-M   'P 1'
#
loop_
_entity.id
_entity.type
_entity.pdbx_description
1 polymer ?
#
loop_
_entity_poly.entity_id
_entity_poly.type
_entity_poly.pdbx_seq_one_letter_code
_entity_poly.pdbx_strand_id
1 'polypeptide(L)'
;MPPVIREAMWQFNSSLFLFFLTHLTGFRGLTGDPWLYGGGIHQILPGGLLKIHADFNVHEFTGLLRRINVLVYLNKDWDPAWGGDLELWAPDMSRCARRVTPNAGTCVIFNTSATSYHGHPDPLGCPDGRTRKSLAFYYYTIDPDHDPRAKRTNTVWKKRPGESF
;
A
#
# COMPACT_ATOMS: atom_id res chain seq x y z
N MET A 1 1.92 17.96 -12.80
CA MET A 1 2.65 17.15 -11.79
C MET A 1 4.09 17.65 -11.72
N PRO A 2 4.66 17.88 -10.52
CA PRO A 2 6.06 18.29 -10.39
C PRO A 2 7.02 17.28 -11.03
N PRO A 3 8.10 17.71 -11.73
CA PRO A 3 9.02 16.80 -12.42
C PRO A 3 9.62 15.73 -11.51
N VAL A 4 9.97 16.08 -10.27
CA VAL A 4 10.56 15.14 -9.30
C VAL A 4 9.61 14.00 -8.90
N ILE A 5 8.30 14.27 -8.82
CA ILE A 5 7.30 13.25 -8.49
C ILE A 5 7.11 12.32 -9.68
N ARG A 6 7.06 12.87 -10.90
CA ARG A 6 6.99 12.07 -12.12
C ARG A 6 8.23 11.17 -12.28
N GLU A 7 9.42 11.71 -12.04
CA GLU A 7 10.67 10.96 -12.10
C GLU A 7 10.66 9.83 -11.07
N ALA A 8 10.27 10.11 -9.82
CA ALA A 8 10.12 9.07 -8.81
C ALA A 8 9.17 7.95 -9.30
N MET A 9 8.00 8.30 -9.84
CA MET A 9 7.06 7.31 -10.38
C MET A 9 7.66 6.43 -11.48
N TRP A 10 8.47 7.00 -12.37
CA TRP A 10 9.17 6.25 -13.40
C TRP A 10 10.25 5.34 -12.80
N GLN A 11 11.03 5.84 -11.85
CA GLN A 11 12.07 5.06 -11.18
C GLN A 11 11.47 3.86 -10.42
N PHE A 12 10.35 4.04 -9.71
CA PHE A 12 9.63 2.96 -9.04
C PHE A 12 9.00 1.95 -10.01
N ASN A 13 8.88 2.24 -11.30
CA ASN A 13 8.43 1.30 -12.33
C ASN A 13 9.56 0.84 -13.28
N SER A 14 10.80 1.25 -13.02
CA SER A 14 11.94 0.94 -13.87
C SER A 14 12.33 -0.54 -13.77
N SER A 15 12.99 -1.04 -14.82
CA SER A 15 13.55 -2.41 -14.82
C SER A 15 14.51 -2.65 -13.67
N LEU A 16 15.31 -1.64 -13.27
CA LEU A 16 16.21 -1.71 -12.12
C LEU A 16 15.45 -1.90 -10.81
N PHE A 17 14.36 -1.16 -10.62
CA PHE A 17 13.54 -1.32 -9.42
C PHE A 17 12.79 -2.65 -9.38
N LEU A 18 12.28 -3.11 -10.52
CA LEU A 18 11.67 -4.44 -10.64
C LEU A 18 12.69 -5.56 -10.35
N PHE A 19 13.93 -5.41 -10.82
CA PHE A 19 15.02 -6.32 -10.51
C PHE A 19 15.32 -6.33 -9.02
N PHE A 20 15.42 -5.15 -8.38
CA PHE A 20 15.58 -5.03 -6.94
C PHE A 20 14.45 -5.74 -6.17
N LEU A 21 13.18 -5.49 -6.52
CA LEU A 21 12.04 -6.14 -5.87
C LEU A 21 12.04 -7.65 -6.07
N THR A 22 12.41 -8.13 -7.26
CA THR A 22 12.53 -9.56 -7.56
C THR A 22 13.52 -10.23 -6.62
N HIS A 23 14.67 -9.60 -6.38
CA HIS A 23 15.70 -10.13 -5.47
C HIS A 23 15.31 -10.02 -4.00
N LEU A 24 14.65 -8.93 -3.63
CA LEU A 24 14.20 -8.70 -2.25
C LEU A 24 13.11 -9.68 -1.83
N THR A 25 12.18 -10.00 -2.74
CA THR A 25 10.94 -10.72 -2.41
C THR A 25 10.89 -12.15 -2.92
N GLY A 26 11.73 -12.50 -3.91
CA GLY A 26 11.71 -13.79 -4.58
C GLY A 26 10.63 -13.94 -5.67
N PHE A 27 9.73 -12.96 -5.84
CA PHE A 27 8.75 -12.97 -6.93
C PHE A 27 9.41 -12.70 -8.27
N ARG A 28 9.36 -13.67 -9.18
CA ARG A 28 9.86 -13.55 -10.55
C ARG A 28 8.78 -13.01 -11.48
N GLY A 29 9.19 -12.36 -12.57
CA GLY A 29 8.27 -11.85 -13.58
C GLY A 29 7.37 -10.72 -13.05
N LEU A 30 7.89 -9.90 -12.13
CA LEU A 30 7.19 -8.72 -11.64
C LEU A 30 7.05 -7.69 -12.76
N THR A 31 5.84 -7.19 -12.90
CA THR A 31 5.47 -6.10 -13.80
C THR A 31 4.97 -4.93 -12.96
N GLY A 32 5.56 -3.75 -13.18
CA GLY A 32 5.05 -2.50 -12.62
C GLY A 32 3.74 -2.09 -13.29
N ASP A 33 3.02 -1.18 -12.67
CA ASP A 33 1.75 -0.67 -13.19
C ASP A 33 1.92 0.76 -13.73
N PRO A 34 2.02 0.94 -15.06
CA PRO A 34 2.15 2.27 -15.65
C PRO A 34 0.87 3.10 -15.55
N TRP A 35 -0.28 2.49 -15.27
CA TRP A 35 -1.56 3.18 -15.07
C TRP A 35 -1.78 3.64 -13.63
N LEU A 36 -0.99 3.12 -12.68
CA LEU A 36 -1.11 3.39 -11.25
C LEU A 36 -2.54 3.13 -10.74
N TYR A 37 -3.18 2.06 -11.21
CA TYR A 37 -4.55 1.70 -10.87
C TYR A 37 -4.67 1.42 -9.36
N GLY A 38 -5.45 2.26 -8.67
CA GLY A 38 -5.58 2.27 -7.21
C GLY A 38 -4.35 2.76 -6.44
N GLY A 39 -3.25 3.07 -7.13
CA GLY A 39 -1.99 3.56 -6.57
C GLY A 39 -1.80 5.06 -6.78
N GLY A 40 -0.56 5.47 -6.99
CA GLY A 40 -0.18 6.84 -7.33
C GLY A 40 -0.04 7.77 -6.12
N ILE A 41 -0.44 9.03 -6.27
CA ILE A 41 -0.28 10.07 -5.24
C ILE A 41 -1.50 10.03 -4.33
N HIS A 42 -1.27 9.83 -3.04
CA HIS A 42 -2.32 9.91 -2.03
C HIS A 42 -2.08 11.10 -1.10
N GLN A 43 -3.16 11.81 -0.79
CA GLN A 43 -3.20 12.89 0.18
C GLN A 43 -4.44 12.74 1.04
N ILE A 44 -4.24 12.64 2.35
CA ILE A 44 -5.31 12.47 3.33
C ILE A 44 -5.33 13.68 4.26
N LEU A 45 -6.48 14.34 4.30
CA LEU A 45 -6.75 15.54 5.07
C LEU A 45 -6.98 15.22 6.56
N PRO A 46 -6.91 16.22 7.47
CA PRO A 46 -7.33 16.05 8.86
C PRO A 46 -8.69 15.35 8.97
N GLY A 47 -8.83 14.45 9.95
CA GLY A 47 -10.01 13.60 10.13
C GLY A 47 -10.15 12.44 9.13
N GLY A 48 -9.37 12.42 8.04
CA GLY A 48 -9.37 11.31 7.09
C GLY A 48 -8.76 10.03 7.67
N LEU A 49 -9.19 8.88 7.18
CA LEU A 49 -8.72 7.56 7.61
C LEU A 49 -8.74 6.56 6.45
N LEU A 50 -8.05 5.44 6.61
CA LEU A 50 -8.20 4.27 5.76
C LEU A 50 -8.30 3.03 6.66
N LYS A 51 -9.53 2.52 6.82
CA LYS A 51 -9.81 1.36 7.68
C LYS A 51 -8.96 0.15 7.30
N ILE A 52 -8.82 -0.80 8.23
CA ILE A 52 -8.06 -2.01 7.97
C ILE A 52 -8.71 -2.79 6.82
N HIS A 53 -7.90 -3.17 5.84
CA HIS A 53 -8.35 -3.92 4.68
C HIS A 53 -7.25 -4.84 4.12
N ALA A 54 -7.68 -5.85 3.38
CA ALA A 54 -6.85 -6.48 2.37
C ALA A 54 -7.24 -5.90 1.01
N ASP A 55 -6.26 -5.63 0.17
CA ASP A 55 -6.47 -5.03 -1.14
C ASP A 55 -7.20 -5.97 -2.12
N PHE A 56 -7.70 -5.38 -3.22
CA PHE A 56 -8.03 -6.16 -4.40
C PHE A 56 -6.78 -6.87 -4.94
N ASN A 57 -6.97 -8.08 -5.47
CA ASN A 57 -5.85 -8.96 -5.85
C ASN A 57 -5.57 -9.02 -7.36
N VAL A 58 -6.47 -8.51 -8.22
CA VAL A 58 -6.34 -8.57 -9.68
C VAL A 58 -6.38 -7.16 -10.26
N HIS A 59 -5.43 -6.83 -11.14
CA HIS A 59 -5.43 -5.58 -11.89
C HIS A 59 -6.57 -5.57 -12.93
N GLU A 60 -7.43 -4.56 -12.89
CA GLU A 60 -8.68 -4.49 -13.68
C GLU A 60 -8.48 -4.75 -15.17
N PHE A 61 -7.47 -4.10 -15.78
CA PHE A 61 -7.31 -4.09 -17.23
C PHE A 61 -6.43 -5.22 -17.77
N THR A 62 -5.58 -5.81 -16.93
CA THR A 62 -4.54 -6.75 -17.40
C THR A 62 -4.76 -8.16 -16.87
N GLY A 63 -5.63 -8.34 -15.86
CA GLY A 63 -5.85 -9.62 -15.21
C GLY A 63 -4.66 -10.11 -14.37
N LEU A 64 -3.60 -9.32 -14.23
CA LEU A 64 -2.41 -9.73 -13.48
C LEU A 64 -2.68 -9.73 -11.97
N LEU A 65 -2.05 -10.67 -11.26
CA LEU A 65 -2.20 -10.81 -9.82
C LEU A 65 -1.25 -9.88 -9.08
N ARG A 66 -1.79 -9.11 -8.14
CA ARG A 66 -1.03 -8.23 -7.26
C ARG A 66 -0.21 -9.05 -6.28
N ARG A 67 1.09 -8.77 -6.22
CA ARG A 67 2.04 -9.48 -5.35
C ARG A 67 2.64 -8.57 -4.29
N ILE A 68 2.96 -7.32 -4.64
CA ILE A 68 3.72 -6.42 -3.78
C ILE A 68 3.07 -5.05 -3.76
N ASN A 69 3.03 -4.47 -2.57
CA ASN A 69 2.81 -3.05 -2.34
C ASN A 69 4.11 -2.37 -1.92
N VAL A 70 4.38 -1.21 -2.50
CA VAL A 70 5.43 -0.29 -2.07
C VAL A 70 4.77 1.05 -1.73
N LEU A 71 4.95 1.50 -0.49
CA LEU A 71 4.46 2.78 -0.01
C LEU A 71 5.64 3.67 0.37
N VAL A 72 5.69 4.89 -0.16
CA VAL A 72 6.73 5.87 0.15
C VAL A 72 6.09 7.09 0.78
N TYR A 73 6.49 7.41 2.01
CA TYR A 73 5.94 8.53 2.75
C TYR A 73 6.74 9.82 2.55
N LEU A 74 6.02 10.95 2.48
CA LEU A 74 6.56 12.26 2.13
C LEU A 74 6.36 13.32 3.24
N ASN A 75 6.05 12.91 4.46
CA ASN A 75 5.62 13.82 5.53
C ASN A 75 6.80 14.26 6.39
N LYS A 76 7.31 15.47 6.13
CA LYS A 76 8.33 16.11 6.98
C LYS A 76 7.72 16.49 8.32
N ASP A 77 8.52 16.35 9.37
CA ASP A 77 8.18 16.76 10.74
C ASP A 77 6.79 16.29 11.17
N TRP A 78 6.52 15.00 10.93
CA TRP A 78 5.25 14.38 11.31
C TRP A 78 5.26 14.10 12.81
N ASP A 79 4.32 14.69 13.54
CA ASP A 79 4.17 14.44 14.96
C ASP A 79 3.43 13.10 15.17
N PRO A 80 4.03 12.12 15.87
CA PRO A 80 3.35 10.87 16.20
C PRO A 80 2.00 11.04 16.89
N ALA A 81 1.79 12.14 17.63
CA ALA A 81 0.51 12.42 18.28
C ALA A 81 -0.64 12.68 17.30
N TRP A 82 -0.35 12.97 16.02
CA TRP A 82 -1.37 13.11 14.98
C TRP A 82 -1.89 11.77 14.45
N GLY A 83 -1.28 10.65 14.86
CA GLY A 83 -1.60 9.31 14.36
C GLY A 83 -1.23 9.14 12.88
N GLY A 84 -2.00 8.32 12.16
CA GLY A 84 -1.77 8.05 10.74
C GLY A 84 -0.70 7.00 10.44
N ASP A 85 -0.24 6.28 11.46
CA ASP A 85 0.63 5.13 11.31
C ASP A 85 -0.02 4.09 10.38
N LEU A 86 0.77 3.53 9.48
CA LEU A 86 0.38 2.31 8.79
C LEU A 86 0.43 1.15 9.79
N GLU A 87 -0.72 0.57 10.06
CA GLU A 87 -0.85 -0.67 10.81
C GLU A 87 -0.78 -1.86 9.85
N LEU A 88 0.03 -2.87 10.19
CA LEU A 88 0.09 -4.18 9.54
C LEU A 88 -0.38 -5.22 10.54
N TRP A 89 -1.45 -5.94 10.24
CA TRP A 89 -2.11 -6.86 11.16
C TRP A 89 -1.77 -8.32 10.88
N ALA A 90 -1.87 -9.16 11.92
CA ALA A 90 -1.78 -10.61 11.75
C ALA A 90 -2.92 -11.12 10.85
N PRO A 91 -2.73 -12.23 10.11
CA PRO A 91 -3.75 -12.78 9.21
C PRO A 91 -5.10 -13.11 9.87
N ASP A 92 -5.09 -13.41 11.16
CA ASP A 92 -6.27 -13.71 11.98
C ASP A 92 -6.90 -12.47 12.63
N MET A 93 -6.37 -11.26 12.35
CA MET A 93 -6.77 -9.99 12.97
C MET A 93 -6.65 -9.94 14.51
N SER A 94 -5.90 -10.86 15.12
CA SER A 94 -5.74 -10.94 16.58
C SER A 94 -4.91 -9.79 17.16
N ARG A 95 -3.94 -9.27 16.39
CA ARG A 95 -3.03 -8.20 16.82
C ARG A 95 -2.50 -7.37 15.67
N CYS A 96 -2.19 -6.11 15.97
CA CYS A 96 -1.35 -5.26 15.13
C CYS A 96 0.10 -5.77 15.23
N ALA A 97 0.64 -6.33 14.15
CA ALA A 97 1.97 -6.90 14.12
C ALA A 97 3.07 -5.85 13.94
N ARG A 98 2.76 -4.74 13.26
CA ARG A 98 3.69 -3.64 13.07
C ARG A 98 2.93 -2.33 12.89
N ARG A 99 3.50 -1.24 13.42
CA ARG A 99 3.12 0.13 13.09
C ARG A 99 4.30 0.83 12.44
N VAL A 100 4.02 1.63 11.42
CA VAL A 100 5.02 2.43 10.71
C VAL A 100 4.54 3.87 10.61
N THR A 101 5.26 4.78 11.28
CA THR A 101 4.99 6.22 11.22
C THR A 101 5.28 6.76 9.83
N PRO A 102 4.41 7.62 9.26
CA PRO A 102 4.50 8.01 7.87
C PRO A 102 5.54 9.13 7.64
N ASN A 103 6.74 9.01 8.22
CA ASN A 103 7.79 10.02 8.12
C ASN A 103 8.38 10.09 6.71
N ALA A 104 8.75 11.29 6.26
CA ALA A 104 9.42 11.50 4.98
C ALA A 104 10.65 10.59 4.82
N GLY A 105 10.75 9.92 3.67
CA GLY A 105 11.83 8.98 3.37
C GLY A 105 11.58 7.54 3.84
N THR A 106 10.47 7.29 4.55
CA THR A 106 10.08 5.93 4.92
C THR A 106 9.51 5.20 3.71
N CYS A 107 10.10 4.05 3.38
CA CYS A 107 9.61 3.13 2.36
C CYS A 107 9.16 1.82 3.02
N VAL A 108 7.91 1.42 2.78
CA VAL A 108 7.36 0.16 3.28
C VAL A 108 7.05 -0.74 2.10
N ILE A 109 7.66 -1.93 2.10
CA ILE A 109 7.48 -2.95 1.07
C ILE A 109 6.86 -4.18 1.74
N PHE A 110 5.75 -4.67 1.21
CA PHE A 110 5.08 -5.85 1.75
C PHE A 110 4.33 -6.63 0.68
N ASN A 111 4.22 -7.93 0.92
CA ASN A 111 3.50 -8.84 0.05
C ASN A 111 1.99 -8.72 0.28
N THR A 112 1.22 -8.84 -0.80
CA THR A 112 -0.24 -8.81 -0.77
C THR A 112 -0.83 -10.20 -0.83
N SER A 113 -1.86 -10.46 -0.02
CA SER A 113 -2.65 -11.69 -0.03
C SER A 113 -4.07 -11.40 0.45
N ALA A 114 -4.94 -12.41 0.46
CA ALA A 114 -6.30 -12.28 1.01
C ALA A 114 -6.34 -11.91 2.51
N THR A 115 -5.21 -12.03 3.21
CA THR A 115 -5.06 -11.74 4.64
C THR A 115 -3.93 -10.76 4.97
N SER A 116 -3.41 -10.04 3.97
CA SER A 116 -2.44 -8.95 4.19
C SER A 116 -3.17 -7.69 4.67
N TYR A 117 -3.70 -7.75 5.90
CA TYR A 117 -4.51 -6.69 6.47
C TYR A 117 -3.68 -5.48 6.88
N HIS A 118 -4.05 -4.31 6.38
CA HIS A 118 -3.34 -3.07 6.66
C HIS A 118 -4.24 -1.83 6.55
N GLY A 119 -3.79 -0.70 7.10
CA GLY A 119 -4.50 0.58 7.01
C GLY A 119 -3.98 1.60 8.01
N HIS A 120 -4.58 2.79 8.06
CA HIS A 120 -4.47 3.72 9.18
C HIS A 120 -5.90 4.03 9.66
N PRO A 121 -6.43 3.20 10.56
CA PRO A 121 -7.88 3.12 10.80
C PRO A 121 -8.43 4.26 11.68
N ASP A 122 -7.54 5.02 12.33
CA ASP A 122 -7.88 6.17 13.16
C ASP A 122 -7.83 7.47 12.35
N PRO A 123 -8.83 8.36 12.52
CA PRO A 123 -8.82 9.70 11.94
C PRO A 123 -7.52 10.46 12.25
N LEU A 124 -6.98 11.17 11.25
CA LEU A 124 -5.79 12.00 11.47
C LEU A 124 -6.10 13.18 12.40
N GLY A 125 -5.29 13.34 13.44
CA GLY A 125 -5.34 14.47 14.39
C GLY A 125 -4.44 15.65 14.00
N CYS A 126 -3.90 15.67 12.78
CA CYS A 126 -3.02 16.76 12.33
C CYS A 126 -3.82 18.06 12.12
N PRO A 127 -3.20 19.24 12.34
CA PRO A 127 -3.88 20.52 12.17
C PRO A 127 -4.19 20.84 10.71
N ASP A 128 -5.06 21.83 10.49
CA ASP A 128 -5.37 22.35 9.16
C ASP A 128 -4.09 22.75 8.40
N GLY A 129 -4.08 22.46 7.10
CA GLY A 129 -2.91 22.65 6.24
C GLY A 129 -1.84 21.55 6.35
N ARG A 130 -1.91 20.65 7.34
CA ARG A 130 -1.11 19.42 7.38
C ARG A 130 -1.92 18.25 6.83
N THR A 131 -1.27 17.45 5.98
CA THR A 131 -1.91 16.29 5.33
C THR A 131 -0.93 15.14 5.23
N ARG A 132 -1.42 13.92 5.41
CA ARG A 132 -0.65 12.69 5.24
C ARG A 132 -0.54 12.36 3.75
N LYS A 133 0.69 12.35 3.25
CA LYS A 133 1.04 12.15 1.84
C LYS A 133 1.87 10.90 1.66
N SER A 134 1.56 10.15 0.62
CA SER A 134 2.34 8.99 0.18
C SER A 134 2.29 8.81 -1.33
N LEU A 135 3.28 8.10 -1.85
CA LEU A 135 3.23 7.46 -3.16
C LEU A 135 2.98 5.97 -2.94
N ALA A 136 2.06 5.39 -3.71
CA ALA A 136 1.71 3.98 -3.64
C ALA A 136 1.96 3.32 -5.01
N PHE A 137 2.72 2.22 -5.01
CA PHE A 137 3.07 1.47 -6.21
C PHE A 137 2.77 0.00 -5.99
N TYR A 138 2.14 -0.63 -6.98
CA TYR A 138 1.71 -2.02 -6.92
C TYR A 138 2.35 -2.80 -8.06
N TYR A 139 2.77 -4.02 -7.74
CA TYR A 139 3.50 -4.88 -8.66
C TYR A 139 2.80 -6.20 -8.78
N TYR A 140 2.78 -6.70 -10.01
CA TYR A 140 1.93 -7.79 -10.40
C TYR A 140 2.74 -8.89 -11.08
N THR A 141 2.24 -10.12 -11.07
CA THR A 141 2.77 -11.21 -11.88
C THR A 141 1.64 -11.85 -12.68
N ILE A 142 2.01 -12.58 -13.74
CA ILE A 142 1.12 -13.62 -14.27
C ILE A 142 0.91 -14.62 -13.13
N ASP A 143 -0.30 -15.14 -12.98
CA ASP A 143 -0.55 -16.24 -12.06
C ASP A 143 0.16 -17.50 -12.58
N PRO A 144 1.21 -18.01 -11.92
CA PRO A 144 1.94 -19.18 -12.43
C PRO A 144 1.06 -20.44 -12.49
N ASP A 145 0.03 -20.51 -11.65
CA ASP A 145 -0.90 -21.65 -11.63
C ASP A 145 -2.17 -21.41 -12.47
N HIS A 146 -2.37 -20.18 -12.96
CA HIS A 146 -3.62 -19.74 -13.57
C HIS A 146 -4.83 -20.23 -12.78
N ASP A 147 -4.75 -20.25 -11.43
CA ASP A 147 -5.72 -20.98 -10.62
C ASP A 147 -7.08 -20.35 -10.85
N PRO A 148 -8.04 -21.04 -11.50
CA PRO A 148 -9.36 -20.49 -11.76
C PRO A 148 -10.11 -20.18 -10.45
N ARG A 149 -9.60 -20.68 -9.31
CA ARG A 149 -10.08 -20.44 -7.94
C ARG A 149 -9.35 -19.30 -7.23
N ALA A 150 -8.29 -18.72 -7.80
CA ALA A 150 -7.77 -17.42 -7.36
C ALA A 150 -8.83 -16.37 -7.69
N LYS A 151 -9.92 -16.40 -6.92
CA LYS A 151 -11.10 -15.59 -7.15
C LYS A 151 -10.62 -14.15 -7.08
N ARG A 152 -11.00 -13.39 -8.11
CA ARG A 152 -10.91 -11.96 -8.05
C ARG A 152 -11.62 -11.48 -6.79
N THR A 153 -10.89 -10.84 -5.90
CA THR A 153 -11.43 -10.22 -4.69
C THR A 153 -11.37 -8.71 -4.85
N ASN A 154 -12.44 -8.05 -4.44
CA ASN A 154 -12.40 -6.62 -4.18
C ASN A 154 -11.67 -6.36 -2.86
N THR A 155 -11.45 -5.09 -2.52
CA THR A 155 -10.94 -4.70 -1.21
C THR A 155 -11.83 -5.27 -0.10
N VAL A 156 -11.23 -6.01 0.82
CA VAL A 156 -11.92 -6.67 1.95
C VAL A 156 -11.63 -5.91 3.22
N TRP A 157 -12.64 -5.21 3.75
CA TRP A 157 -12.53 -4.46 5.00
C TRP A 157 -12.63 -5.36 6.23
N LYS A 158 -11.87 -5.02 7.26
CA LYS A 158 -11.90 -5.67 8.58
C LYS A 158 -12.05 -4.64 9.68
N LYS A 159 -12.79 -5.02 10.71
CA LYS A 159 -12.80 -4.30 12.00
C LYS A 159 -11.58 -4.68 12.80
N ARG A 160 -10.99 -3.74 13.52
CA ARG A 160 -10.10 -4.07 14.62
C ARG A 160 -10.90 -4.72 15.77
N PRO A 161 -10.25 -5.52 16.63
CA PRO A 161 -10.84 -5.91 17.91
C PRO A 161 -11.34 -4.67 18.66
N GLY A 162 -12.62 -4.67 19.05
CA GLY A 162 -13.25 -3.57 19.79
C GLY A 162 -13.79 -2.41 18.94
N GLU A 163 -13.66 -2.45 17.61
CA GLU A 163 -14.14 -1.39 16.71
C GLU A 163 -15.59 -1.63 16.24
N SER A 164 -16.46 -0.62 16.32
CA SER A 164 -17.78 -0.61 15.66
C SER A 164 -17.68 0.06 14.27
N PHE A 165 -18.52 -0.38 13.33
CA PHE A 165 -18.67 0.32 12.04
C PHE A 165 -19.59 1.52 12.21
#